data_AF-A0A914RFT5-F1
#
_entry.id   AF-A0A914RFT5-F1
#
_cell.length_a   1.000
_cell.length_b   1.000
_cell.length_c   1.000
_cell.angle_alpha   90.00
_cell.angle_beta   90.00
_cell.angle_gamma   90.00
#
_symmetry.space_group_name_H-M   'P 1'
#
loop_
_entity.id
_entity.type
_entity.pdbx_description
1 polymer ?
#
loop_
_entity_poly.entity_id
_entity_poly.type
_entity_poly.pdbx_seq_one_letter_code
_entity_poly.pdbx_strand_id
1 'polypeptide(L)'
;MQLIEHIKSAPDEESFFARLVEVHEWQPQFGKSEMARWADVLNMCDEVLKRAVTHVDTRGVLMAVDAEPIVVRRVAAVLSFTALLFENTFTRS
;
A
#
# COMPACT_ATOMS: atom_id res chain seq x y z
N MET A 1 -1.22 -4.82 -16.30
CA MET A 1 0.26 -4.81 -16.34
C MET A 1 0.79 -3.38 -16.37
N GLN A 2 0.20 -2.48 -17.18
CA GLN A 2 0.54 -1.04 -17.15
C GLN A 2 0.35 -0.39 -15.76
N LEU A 3 -0.66 -0.76 -14.99
CA LEU A 3 -0.89 -0.18 -13.65
C LEU A 3 0.18 -0.56 -12.61
N ILE A 4 0.64 -1.82 -12.59
CA ILE A 4 1.70 -2.27 -11.68
C ILE A 4 3.01 -1.55 -12.00
N GLU A 5 3.37 -1.49 -13.28
CA GLU A 5 4.57 -0.76 -13.72
C GLU A 5 4.43 0.76 -13.50
N HIS A 6 3.22 1.30 -13.64
CA HIS A 6 2.93 2.68 -13.28
C HIS A 6 3.17 2.95 -11.79
N ILE A 7 2.70 2.09 -10.89
CA ILE A 7 2.95 2.26 -9.45
C ILE A 7 4.44 2.08 -9.13
N LYS A 8 5.10 1.06 -9.70
CA LYS A 8 6.53 0.76 -9.46
C LYS A 8 7.47 1.84 -9.97
N SER A 9 7.09 2.55 -11.05
CA SER A 9 7.90 3.64 -11.62
C SER A 9 7.75 4.97 -10.85
N ALA A 10 7.20 4.95 -9.64
CA ALA A 10 7.13 6.14 -8.80
C ALA A 10 8.55 6.62 -8.43
N PRO A 11 8.89 7.90 -8.69
CA PRO A 11 10.24 8.41 -8.41
C PRO A 11 10.52 8.58 -6.92
N ASP A 12 9.47 8.69 -6.11
CA ASP A 12 9.54 8.92 -4.67
C ASP A 12 8.32 8.33 -3.95
N GLU A 13 8.39 8.33 -2.62
CA GLU A 13 7.37 7.77 -1.74
C GLU A 13 6.02 8.48 -1.89
N GLU A 14 6.02 9.80 -2.07
CA GLU A 14 4.79 10.59 -2.21
C GLU A 14 4.05 10.23 -3.50
N SER A 15 4.77 10.15 -4.61
CA SER A 15 4.27 9.70 -5.91
C SER A 15 3.78 8.27 -5.86
N PHE A 16 4.43 7.38 -5.10
CA PHE A 16 3.98 6.00 -4.91
C PHE A 16 2.60 5.97 -4.26
N PHE A 17 2.39 6.71 -3.17
CA PHE A 17 1.09 6.75 -2.50
C PHE A 17 0.01 7.45 -3.30
N ALA A 18 0.34 8.51 -4.04
CA ALA A 18 -0.61 9.14 -4.95
C ALA A 18 -1.14 8.10 -5.97
N ARG A 19 -0.23 7.37 -6.62
CA ARG A 19 -0.58 6.31 -7.58
C ARG A 19 -1.31 5.14 -6.93
N LEU A 20 -1.01 4.83 -5.66
CA LEU A 20 -1.68 3.77 -4.90
C LEU A 20 -3.14 4.14 -4.59
N VAL A 21 -3.41 5.40 -4.26
CA VAL A 21 -4.77 5.91 -4.02
C VAL A 21 -5.57 5.98 -5.33
N GLU A 22 -4.93 6.41 -6.42
CA GLU A 22 -5.53 6.44 -7.75
C GLU A 22 -6.06 5.06 -8.18
N VAL A 23 -5.50 3.96 -7.68
CA VAL A 23 -5.98 2.60 -7.99
C VAL A 23 -7.49 2.43 -7.78
N HIS A 24 -8.09 3.12 -6.80
CA HIS A 24 -9.54 3.09 -6.58
C HIS A 24 -10.33 3.66 -7.77
N GLU A 25 -9.79 4.62 -8.50
CA GLU A 25 -10.40 5.19 -9.71
C GLU A 25 -10.30 4.23 -10.91
N TRP A 26 -9.38 3.27 -10.83
CA TRP A 26 -9.12 2.29 -11.88
C TRP A 26 -9.80 0.94 -11.62
N GLN A 27 -10.73 0.89 -10.65
CA GLN A 27 -11.53 -0.30 -10.33
C GLN A 27 -12.12 -1.06 -11.55
N PRO A 28 -12.63 -0.42 -12.62
CA PRO A 28 -13.13 -1.15 -13.78
C PRO A 28 -12.06 -1.98 -14.51
N GLN A 29 -10.79 -1.59 -14.38
CA GLN A 29 -9.64 -2.24 -15.01
C GLN A 29 -8.91 -3.22 -14.09
N PHE A 30 -9.25 -3.20 -12.80
CA PHE A 30 -8.63 -4.06 -11.80
C PHE A 30 -8.94 -5.54 -12.07
N GLY A 31 -10.17 -5.82 -12.54
CA GLY A 31 -10.60 -7.13 -12.99
C GLY A 31 -10.32 -8.25 -11.97
N LYS A 32 -10.48 -9.50 -12.40
CA LYS A 32 -9.98 -10.65 -11.62
C LYS A 32 -8.46 -10.68 -11.73
N SER A 33 -7.75 -10.38 -10.65
CA SER A 33 -6.27 -10.41 -10.61
C SER A 33 -5.75 -11.54 -9.73
N GLU A 34 -4.58 -12.07 -10.05
CA GLU A 34 -3.84 -12.98 -9.16
C GLU A 34 -2.99 -12.15 -8.19
N MET A 35 -3.02 -12.48 -6.90
CA MET A 35 -2.28 -11.74 -5.87
C MET A 35 -0.76 -11.78 -6.07
N ALA A 36 -0.24 -12.90 -6.60
CA ALA A 36 1.19 -13.07 -6.86
C ALA A 36 1.75 -12.00 -7.81
N ARG A 37 0.92 -11.44 -8.71
CA ARG A 37 1.34 -10.39 -9.64
C ARG A 37 1.62 -9.06 -8.95
N TRP A 38 1.06 -8.85 -7.76
CA TRP A 38 1.20 -7.64 -6.98
C TRP A 38 2.29 -7.72 -5.91
N ALA A 39 3.03 -8.83 -5.84
CA ALA A 39 4.03 -9.09 -4.81
C ALA A 39 5.04 -7.94 -4.66
N ASP A 40 5.56 -7.39 -5.76
CA ASP A 40 6.49 -6.25 -5.71
C ASP A 40 5.86 -5.01 -5.05
N VAL A 41 4.62 -4.68 -5.42
CA VAL A 41 3.90 -3.52 -4.87
C VAL A 41 3.55 -3.76 -3.39
N LEU A 42 3.19 -4.99 -3.03
CA LEU A 42 2.93 -5.38 -1.65
C LEU A 42 4.21 -5.32 -0.80
N ASN A 43 5.36 -5.74 -1.33
CA ASN A 43 6.65 -5.61 -0.64
C ASN A 43 7.00 -4.13 -0.39
N MET A 44 6.69 -3.23 -1.33
CA MET A 44 6.86 -1.79 -1.10
C MET A 44 5.92 -1.26 0.00
N CYS A 45 4.70 -1.79 0.09
CA CYS A 45 3.77 -1.47 1.16
C CYS A 45 4.25 -1.97 2.53
N ASP A 46 4.90 -3.14 2.59
CA ASP A 46 5.41 -3.72 3.84
C ASP A 46 6.43 -2.82 4.53
N GLU A 47 7.31 -2.16 3.78
CA GLU A 47 8.29 -1.23 4.37
C GLU A 47 7.62 -0.04 5.06
N VAL A 48 6.47 0.40 4.54
CA VAL A 48 5.65 1.47 5.13
C VAL A 48 5.02 0.99 6.44
N LEU A 49 4.45 -0.22 6.42
CA LEU A 49 3.82 -0.81 7.60
C LEU A 49 4.84 -1.09 8.70
N LYS A 50 6.05 -1.56 8.36
CA LYS A 50 7.16 -1.74 9.30
C LYS A 50 7.57 -0.42 9.96
N ARG A 51 7.70 0.65 9.16
CA ARG A 51 8.00 1.98 9.69
C ARG A 51 6.89 2.48 10.61
N ALA A 52 5.62 2.26 10.25
CA ALA A 52 4.48 2.71 11.01
C ALA A 52 4.43 2.13 12.43
N VAL A 53 4.82 0.86 12.60
CA VAL A 53 4.86 0.16 13.89
C VAL A 53 6.19 0.32 14.63
N THR A 54 7.14 1.08 14.09
CA THR A 54 8.41 1.34 14.77
C THR A 54 8.17 2.28 15.94
N HIS A 55 8.67 1.90 17.12
CA HIS A 55 8.56 2.73 18.32
C HIS A 55 9.45 3.96 18.21
N VAL A 56 8.89 5.14 18.52
CA VAL A 56 9.57 6.44 18.40
C VAL A 56 9.88 7.08 19.74
N ASP A 57 9.38 6.52 20.85
CA ASP A 57 9.69 6.97 22.20
C ASP A 57 10.62 5.99 22.92
N THR A 58 11.32 6.51 23.92
CA THR A 58 12.27 5.74 24.73
C THR A 58 11.61 4.70 25.64
N ARG A 59 10.29 4.79 25.84
CA ARG A 59 9.52 3.85 26.67
C ARG A 59 8.83 2.76 25.85
N GLY A 60 8.89 2.83 24.52
CA GLY A 60 8.26 1.85 23.64
C GLY A 60 6.73 1.87 23.71
N VAL A 61 6.12 3.03 23.98
CA VAL A 61 4.67 3.20 24.02
C VAL A 61 4.13 3.82 22.74
N LEU A 62 4.86 4.76 22.13
CA LEU A 62 4.43 5.45 20.92
C LEU A 62 5.05 4.81 19.69
N MET A 63 4.22 4.46 18.72
CA MET A 63 4.66 4.06 17.38
C MET A 63 4.70 5.29 16.46
N ALA A 64 5.43 5.20 15.35
CA ALA A 64 5.53 6.29 14.38
C ALA A 64 4.15 6.72 13.86
N VAL A 65 3.20 5.79 13.72
CA VAL A 65 1.83 6.09 13.32
C VAL A 65 1.08 6.98 14.32
N ASP A 66 1.41 6.92 15.61
CA ASP A 66 0.77 7.74 16.64
C ASP A 66 1.30 9.18 16.65
N ALA A 67 2.54 9.38 16.19
CA ALA A 67 3.24 10.65 16.25
C ALA A 67 3.23 11.44 14.93
N GLU A 68 3.14 10.75 13.79
CA GLU A 68 3.30 11.35 12.46
C GLU A 68 2.01 11.24 11.62
N PRO A 69 1.26 12.35 11.42
CA PRO A 69 0.03 12.34 10.62
C PRO A 69 0.24 11.87 9.17
N ILE A 70 1.44 12.07 8.62
CA ILE A 70 1.79 11.59 7.29
C ILE A 70 1.85 10.06 7.24
N VAL A 71 2.35 9.41 8.30
CA VAL A 71 2.39 7.95 8.41
C VAL A 71 0.98 7.38 8.49
N VAL A 72 0.07 8.01 9.23
CA VAL A 72 -1.36 7.61 9.27
C VAL A 72 -1.97 7.58 7.87
N ARG A 73 -1.79 8.65 7.09
CA ARG A 73 -2.34 8.73 5.72
C ARG A 73 -1.78 7.63 4.82
N ARG A 74 -0.49 7.35 4.94
CA ARG A 74 0.22 6.32 4.17
C ARG A 74 -0.26 4.92 4.52
N VAL A 75 -0.42 4.61 5.81
CA VAL A 75 -0.98 3.35 6.29
C VAL A 75 -2.42 3.18 5.79
N ALA A 76 -3.24 4.23 5.87
CA ALA A 76 -4.61 4.18 5.38
C ALA A 76 -4.68 3.87 3.87
N ALA A 77 -3.79 4.47 3.06
CA ALA A 77 -3.68 4.17 1.63
C ALA A 77 -3.30 2.70 1.38
N VAL A 78 -2.31 2.17 2.10
CA VAL A 78 -1.90 0.75 2.00
C VAL A 78 -3.04 -0.19 2.36
N LEU A 79 -3.75 0.07 3.46
CA LEU A 79 -4.87 -0.77 3.88
C LEU A 79 -6.03 -0.73 2.87
N SER A 80 -6.33 0.45 2.32
CA SER A 80 -7.40 0.60 1.32
C SER A 80 -7.05 -0.15 0.03
N PHE A 81 -5.81 -0.02 -0.44
CA PHE A 81 -5.31 -0.73 -1.62
C PHE A 81 -5.30 -2.25 -1.43
N THR A 82 -4.80 -2.74 -0.29
CA THR A 82 -4.74 -4.18 -0.03
C THR A 82 -6.14 -4.77 0.12
N ALA A 83 -7.08 -4.09 0.79
CA ALA A 83 -8.48 -4.50 0.84
C ALA A 83 -9.07 -4.63 -0.57
N LEU A 84 -8.86 -3.62 -1.42
CA LEU A 84 -9.31 -3.64 -2.81
C LEU A 84 -8.71 -4.83 -3.59
N LEU A 85 -7.41 -5.08 -3.41
CA LEU A 85 -6.73 -6.18 -4.04
C LEU A 85 -7.30 -7.53 -3.61
N PHE A 86 -7.56 -7.72 -2.32
CA PHE A 86 -8.17 -8.95 -1.80
C PHE A 86 -9.56 -9.18 -2.36
N GLU A 87 -10.41 -8.16 -2.40
CA GLU A 87 -11.78 -8.24 -2.93
C GLU A 87 -11.82 -8.64 -4.42
N ASN A 88 -10.79 -8.27 -5.17
CA ASN A 88 -10.69 -8.51 -6.62
C ASN A 88 -9.73 -9.66 -6.98
N THR A 89 -9.16 -10.31 -5.97
CA THR A 89 -8.32 -11.51 -6.17
C THR A 89 -9.20 -12.75 -6.22
N PHE A 90 -9.00 -13.58 -7.24
CA PHE A 90 -9.56 -14.93 -7.23
C PHE A 90 -8.51 -15.92 -6.74
N THR A 91 -8.89 -16.78 -5.81
CA THR A 91 -8.18 -18.03 -5.53
C THR A 91 -8.74 -19.09 -6.47
N ARG A 92 -7.93 -19.59 -7.40
CA ARG A 92 -8.25 -20.84 -8.10
C ARG A 92 -8.10 -21.96 -7.06
N SER A 93 -9.22 -22.44 -6.52
CA SER A 93 -9.26 -23.67 -5.74
C SER A 93 -9.08 -24.90 -6.63
#